data_AF-A0A1Q7AE79-F1
#
_entry.id   AF-A0A1Q7AE79-F1
#
_cell.length_a   1.000
_cell.length_b   1.000
_cell.length_c   1.000
_cell.angle_alpha   90.00
_cell.angle_beta   90.00
_cell.angle_gamma   90.00
#
_symmetry.space_group_name_H-M   'P 1'
#
loop_
_entity.id
_entity.type
_entity.pdbx_description
1 polymer ?
#
loop_
_entity_poly.entity_id
_entity_poly.type
_entity_poly.pdbx_seq_one_letter_code
_entity_poly.pdbx_strand_id
1 'polypeptide(L)'
;MRTLFFLLVLANLAFFAWWRFAAAPDAGGDPLPIGRQIEPEKLKIISPNDLPAAPVAQKPAPPPPAPAPPPVACLEWGSFPLADAGRVEKALEPLALGSRLTQRRSEETTSWWVFIRPQGSRQGALKKTAELRALGVRDYFIVQDDSDHRWAVSLGVFRSVEAAQARLAALR
;
A
#
# COMPACT_ATOMS: atom_id res chain seq x y z
N MET A 1 41.52 -28.57 -8.29
CA MET A 1 40.20 -28.62 -7.61
C MET A 1 40.28 -28.28 -6.13
N ARG A 2 41.09 -28.97 -5.31
CA ARG A 2 41.18 -28.73 -3.86
C ARG A 2 41.72 -27.35 -3.46
N THR A 3 42.74 -26.85 -4.18
CA THR A 3 43.29 -25.51 -3.96
C THR A 3 42.29 -24.40 -4.27
N LEU A 4 41.60 -24.51 -5.41
CA LEU A 4 40.54 -23.59 -5.83
C LEU A 4 39.41 -23.52 -4.80
N PHE A 5 39.01 -24.68 -4.25
CA PHE A 5 38.00 -24.78 -3.21
C PHE A 5 38.38 -24.00 -1.95
N PHE A 6 39.60 -24.20 -1.42
CA PHE A 6 40.05 -23.47 -0.23
C PHE A 6 40.21 -21.97 -0.49
N LEU A 7 40.61 -21.57 -1.70
CA LEU A 7 40.71 -20.17 -2.09
C LEU A 7 39.34 -19.50 -2.11
N LEU A 8 38.32 -20.17 -2.66
CA LEU A 8 36.94 -19.70 -2.66
C LEU A 8 36.36 -19.59 -1.24
N VAL A 9 36.64 -20.58 -0.38
CA VAL A 9 36.22 -20.53 1.03
C VAL A 9 36.86 -19.35 1.74
N LEU A 10 38.16 -19.13 1.56
CA LEU A 10 38.87 -18.02 2.19
C LEU A 10 38.37 -16.66 1.69
N ALA A 11 38.06 -16.54 0.39
CA ALA A 11 37.46 -15.33 -0.17
C ALA A 11 36.07 -15.03 0.42
N ASN A 12 35.23 -16.05 0.61
CA ASN A 12 33.91 -15.88 1.24
C ASN A 12 34.03 -15.51 2.72
N LEU A 13 34.97 -16.11 3.46
CA LEU A 13 35.21 -15.77 4.86
C LEU A 13 35.75 -14.35 5.02
N ALA A 14 36.68 -13.93 4.15
CA ALA A 14 37.18 -12.56 4.11
C ALA A 14 36.06 -11.56 3.80
N PHE A 15 35.20 -11.86 2.82
CA PHE A 15 34.04 -11.03 2.50
C PHE A 15 33.05 -10.95 3.67
N PHE A 16 32.75 -12.07 4.34
CA PHE A 16 31.90 -12.11 5.51
C PHE A 16 32.45 -11.28 6.67
N ALA A 17 33.75 -11.40 6.96
CA ALA A 17 34.41 -10.63 8.00
C ALA A 17 34.40 -9.13 7.69
N TRP A 18 34.65 -8.75 6.42
CA TRP A 18 34.54 -7.37 5.99
C TRP A 18 33.12 -6.85 6.22
N TRP A 19 32.08 -7.52 5.69
CA TRP A 19 30.71 -7.07 5.91
C TRP A 19 30.38 -6.93 7.41
N ARG A 20 30.72 -7.93 8.21
CA ARG A 20 30.30 -7.97 9.61
C ARG A 20 30.97 -6.91 10.50
N PHE A 21 32.20 -6.53 10.19
CA PHE A 21 33.03 -5.71 11.08
C PHE A 21 33.54 -4.40 10.49
N ALA A 22 33.57 -4.27 9.16
CA ALA A 22 34.17 -3.11 8.47
C ALA A 22 33.23 -2.46 7.44
N ALA A 23 32.19 -3.15 6.96
CA ALA A 23 31.14 -2.47 6.19
C ALA A 23 30.30 -1.64 7.15
N ALA A 24 30.15 -0.35 6.84
CA ALA A 24 29.25 0.53 7.59
C ALA A 24 27.84 -0.08 7.58
N PRO A 25 27.08 -0.02 8.69
CA PRO A 25 25.68 -0.42 8.71
C PRO A 25 24.95 0.27 7.56
N ASP A 26 24.20 -0.51 6.79
CA ASP A 26 23.49 -0.06 5.60
C ASP A 26 22.78 1.27 5.85
N ALA A 27 23.08 2.28 5.03
CA ALA A 27 22.40 3.57 5.00
C ALA A 27 20.95 3.45 4.44
N GLY A 28 20.28 2.32 4.67
CA GLY A 28 18.93 1.99 4.21
C GLY A 28 17.87 2.02 5.31
N GLY A 29 18.27 2.22 6.57
CA GLY A 29 17.36 2.54 7.67
C GLY A 29 18.12 3.49 8.59
N ASP A 30 17.53 4.62 8.94
CA ASP A 30 18.18 5.66 9.74
C ASP A 30 18.36 5.16 11.19
N PRO A 31 19.56 4.67 11.62
CA PRO A 31 19.69 4.00 12.91
C PRO A 31 19.92 4.99 14.06
N LEU A 32 20.12 6.28 13.75
CA LEU A 32 20.59 7.29 14.71
C LEU A 32 19.92 8.66 14.44
N PRO A 33 18.60 8.82 14.65
CA PRO A 33 17.95 10.12 14.54
C PRO A 33 18.55 11.16 15.50
N ILE A 34 19.09 10.73 16.64
CA ILE A 34 19.62 11.61 17.69
C ILE A 34 20.96 12.25 17.29
N GLY A 35 21.81 11.55 16.54
CA GLY A 35 23.16 12.03 16.21
C GLY A 35 23.21 13.05 15.05
N ARG A 36 22.10 13.22 14.32
CA ARG A 36 21.99 14.14 13.17
C ARG A 36 21.09 15.34 13.42
N GLN A 37 20.64 15.54 14.66
CA GLN A 37 19.95 16.77 15.03
C GLN A 37 20.95 17.93 14.98
N ILE A 38 20.66 18.91 14.11
CA ILE A 38 21.39 20.17 14.07
C ILE A 38 20.86 21.00 15.26
N GLU A 39 21.74 21.31 16.22
CA GLU A 39 21.47 22.14 17.41
C GLU A 39 20.34 21.65 18.33
N PRO A 40 20.34 20.39 18.81
CA PRO A 40 19.30 19.85 19.71
C PRO A 40 19.19 20.65 21.01
N GLU A 41 20.27 21.30 21.46
CA GLU A 41 20.31 22.17 22.63
C GLU A 41 19.46 23.44 22.52
N LYS A 42 19.03 23.84 21.32
CA LYS A 42 18.10 24.98 21.13
C LYS A 42 16.65 24.62 21.40
N LEU A 43 16.31 23.33 21.46
CA LEU A 43 14.96 22.87 21.77
C LEU A 43 14.76 22.82 23.30
N LYS A 44 14.53 24.00 23.90
CA LYS A 44 14.22 24.09 25.33
C LYS A 44 12.72 23.86 25.54
N ILE A 45 12.37 22.69 26.06
CA ILE A 45 11.00 22.39 26.51
C ILE A 45 10.74 23.23 27.76
N ILE A 46 9.92 24.27 27.62
CA ILE A 46 9.49 25.13 28.72
C ILE A 46 8.22 24.55 29.33
N SER A 47 8.21 24.43 30.66
CA SER A 47 6.97 24.08 31.37
C SER A 47 5.98 25.24 31.27
N PRO A 48 4.66 24.99 31.30
CA PRO A 48 3.66 26.06 31.25
C PRO A 48 3.83 27.16 32.31
N ASN A 49 4.51 26.85 33.42
CA ASN A 49 4.79 27.77 34.52
C ASN A 49 5.99 28.73 34.26
N ASP A 50 6.80 28.48 33.23
CA ASP A 50 8.00 29.27 32.91
C ASP A 50 7.79 30.24 31.73
N LEU A 51 6.55 30.41 31.26
CA LEU A 51 6.21 31.38 30.23
C LEU A 51 6.33 32.80 30.82
N PRO A 52 7.06 33.74 30.18
CA PRO A 52 7.06 35.13 30.63
C PRO A 52 5.63 35.65 30.60
N ALA A 53 5.19 36.25 31.71
CA ALA A 53 3.85 36.78 31.86
C ALA A 53 3.61 37.87 30.81
N ALA A 54 2.99 37.49 29.69
CA ALA A 54 2.28 38.44 28.86
C ALA A 54 1.23 39.15 29.74
N PRO A 55 0.94 40.45 29.53
CA PRO A 55 -0.08 41.12 30.29
C PRO A 55 -1.36 40.30 30.17
N VAL A 56 -1.82 39.77 31.31
CA VAL A 56 -3.05 39.01 31.42
C VAL A 56 -4.17 40.01 31.19
N ALA A 57 -4.50 40.27 29.93
CA ALA A 57 -5.84 40.70 29.58
C ALA A 57 -6.75 39.63 30.19
N GLN A 58 -7.56 40.03 31.16
CA GLN A 58 -8.56 39.17 31.78
C GLN A 58 -9.33 38.49 30.65
N LYS A 59 -9.04 37.20 30.45
CA LYS A 59 -9.76 36.39 29.49
C LYS A 59 -11.19 36.36 30.02
N PRO A 60 -12.19 36.88 29.30
CA PRO A 60 -13.57 36.75 29.71
C PRO A 60 -13.85 35.28 30.00
N ALA A 61 -14.61 35.01 31.07
CA ALA A 61 -15.01 33.67 31.43
C ALA A 61 -15.47 32.91 30.17
N PRO A 62 -15.01 31.67 29.94
CA PRO A 62 -15.43 30.91 28.78
C PRO A 62 -16.96 30.85 28.78
N PRO A 63 -17.63 31.22 27.67
CA PRO A 63 -19.06 31.02 27.57
C PRO A 63 -19.36 29.53 27.81
N PRO A 64 -20.54 29.20 28.39
CA PRO A 64 -20.91 27.81 28.64
C PRO A 64 -20.75 26.98 27.35
N PRO A 65 -20.31 25.71 27.47
CA PRO A 65 -20.10 24.87 26.31
C PRO A 65 -21.39 24.83 25.49
N ALA A 66 -21.33 25.30 24.25
CA ALA A 66 -22.44 25.13 23.33
C ALA A 66 -22.70 23.62 23.18
N PRO A 67 -23.98 23.18 23.15
CA PRO A 67 -24.30 21.78 22.93
C PRO A 67 -23.59 21.31 21.66
N ALA A 68 -22.86 20.19 21.77
CA ALA A 68 -22.19 19.59 20.62
C ALA A 68 -23.24 19.36 19.53
N PRO A 69 -23.00 19.80 18.29
CA PRO A 69 -23.94 19.56 17.20
C PRO A 69 -24.18 18.05 17.07
N PRO A 70 -25.42 17.62 16.78
CA PRO A 70 -25.73 16.22 16.62
C PRO A 70 -24.83 15.61 15.53
N PRO A 71 -24.43 14.33 15.66
CA PRO A 71 -23.60 13.68 14.67
C PRO A 71 -24.31 13.72 13.31
N VAL A 72 -23.71 14.40 12.35
CA VAL A 72 -24.16 14.40 10.96
C VAL A 72 -23.70 13.10 10.30
N ALA A 73 -24.64 12.20 10.05
CA ALA A 73 -24.37 10.98 9.27
C ALA A 73 -24.61 11.28 7.78
N CYS A 74 -23.59 11.04 6.96
CA CYS A 74 -23.74 11.02 5.50
C CYS A 74 -24.04 9.59 5.06
N LEU A 75 -25.08 9.42 4.25
CA LEU A 75 -25.39 8.14 3.63
C LEU A 75 -24.87 8.14 2.19
N GLU A 76 -24.03 7.18 1.84
CA GLU A 76 -23.58 6.95 0.48
C GLU A 76 -24.36 5.77 -0.12
N TRP A 77 -24.87 5.96 -1.33
CA TRP A 77 -25.42 4.90 -2.15
C TRP A 77 -24.63 4.86 -3.46
N GLY A 78 -23.87 3.80 -3.67
CA GLY A 78 -22.91 3.68 -4.79
C GLY A 78 -22.80 2.27 -5.35
N SER A 79 -21.76 2.05 -6.18
CA SER A 79 -21.47 0.79 -6.89
C SER A 79 -22.58 0.32 -7.84
N PHE A 80 -23.06 1.22 -8.70
CA PHE A 80 -23.96 0.89 -9.80
C PHE A 80 -23.45 1.42 -11.14
N PRO A 81 -23.84 0.79 -12.27
CA PRO A 81 -23.43 1.24 -13.59
C PRO A 81 -23.89 2.67 -13.88
N LEU A 82 -23.12 3.43 -14.67
CA LEU A 82 -23.51 4.78 -15.09
C LEU A 82 -24.87 4.81 -15.81
N ALA A 83 -25.25 3.73 -16.49
CA ALA A 83 -26.55 3.58 -17.14
C ALA A 83 -27.74 3.63 -16.16
N ASP A 84 -27.54 3.27 -14.89
CA ASP A 84 -28.58 3.30 -13.87
C ASP A 84 -28.67 4.64 -13.13
N ALA A 85 -27.76 5.60 -13.39
CA ALA A 85 -27.70 6.88 -12.69
C ALA A 85 -29.04 7.64 -12.71
N GLY A 86 -29.68 7.75 -13.87
CA GLY A 86 -30.98 8.43 -13.99
C GLY A 86 -32.12 7.72 -13.25
N ARG A 87 -32.03 6.40 -13.04
CA ARG A 87 -33.01 5.67 -12.21
C ARG A 87 -32.80 5.96 -10.73
N VAL A 88 -31.55 6.05 -10.29
CA VAL A 88 -31.19 6.39 -8.91
C VAL A 88 -31.59 7.83 -8.59
N GLU A 89 -31.34 8.77 -9.50
CA GLU A 89 -31.79 10.17 -9.33
C GLU A 89 -33.30 10.26 -9.13
N LYS A 90 -34.09 9.58 -9.97
CA LYS A 90 -35.56 9.51 -9.82
C LYS A 90 -36.00 8.88 -8.50
N ALA A 91 -35.29 7.86 -8.01
CA ALA A 91 -35.60 7.24 -6.73
C ALA A 91 -35.31 8.17 -5.53
N LEU A 92 -34.40 9.15 -5.70
CA LEU A 92 -34.03 10.13 -4.68
C LEU A 92 -34.86 11.41 -4.72
N GLU A 93 -35.57 11.70 -5.81
CA GLU A 93 -36.48 12.86 -5.94
C GLU A 93 -37.47 13.00 -4.77
N PRO A 94 -38.15 11.93 -4.29
CA PRO A 94 -39.12 12.05 -3.19
C PRO A 94 -38.50 12.49 -1.86
N LEU A 95 -37.18 12.31 -1.68
CA LEU A 95 -36.47 12.68 -0.46
C LEU A 95 -36.14 14.19 -0.42
N ALA A 96 -36.35 14.94 -1.52
CA ALA A 96 -36.17 16.38 -1.60
C ALA A 96 -34.82 16.88 -1.03
N LEU A 97 -33.74 16.15 -1.30
CA LEU A 97 -32.42 16.37 -0.69
C LEU A 97 -31.74 17.68 -1.14
N GLY A 98 -32.15 18.26 -2.27
CA GLY A 98 -31.66 19.55 -2.75
C GLY A 98 -30.12 19.64 -2.80
N SER A 99 -29.54 20.66 -2.19
CA SER A 99 -28.09 20.88 -2.12
C SER A 99 -27.32 19.86 -1.26
N ARG A 100 -28.02 18.97 -0.54
CA ARG A 100 -27.39 17.89 0.23
C ARG A 100 -27.07 16.67 -0.62
N LEU A 101 -27.62 16.57 -1.82
CA LEU A 101 -27.29 15.50 -2.76
C LEU A 101 -26.02 15.86 -3.53
N THR A 102 -24.98 15.03 -3.39
CA THR A 102 -23.75 15.15 -4.17
C THR A 102 -23.55 13.88 -4.99
N GLN A 103 -23.33 14.03 -6.29
CA GLN A 103 -23.00 12.91 -7.17
C GLN A 103 -21.48 12.82 -7.31
N ARG A 104 -20.93 11.62 -7.07
CA ARG A 104 -19.52 11.32 -7.31
C ARG A 104 -19.41 10.21 -8.34
N ARG A 105 -18.78 10.49 -9.48
CA ARG A 105 -18.36 9.44 -10.41
C ARG A 105 -17.06 8.84 -9.89
N SER A 106 -17.13 7.61 -9.41
CA SER A 106 -15.95 6.81 -9.12
C SER A 106 -15.61 6.00 -10.35
N GLU A 107 -14.43 6.23 -10.92
CA GLU A 107 -13.85 5.26 -11.85
C GLU A 107 -13.30 4.13 -10.99
N GLU A 108 -14.15 3.16 -10.64
CA GLU A 108 -13.63 1.86 -10.24
C GLU A 108 -12.78 1.39 -11.42
N THR A 109 -11.46 1.35 -11.23
CA THR A 109 -10.58 0.68 -12.17
C THR A 109 -10.91 -0.80 -12.05
N THR A 110 -11.93 -1.24 -12.78
CA THR A 110 -12.25 -2.65 -12.88
C THR A 110 -11.04 -3.30 -13.54
N SER A 111 -10.27 -4.01 -12.73
CA SER A 111 -9.10 -4.73 -13.20
C SER A 111 -9.42 -6.22 -13.22
N TRP A 112 -9.31 -6.84 -14.38
CA TRP A 112 -9.47 -8.27 -14.55
C TRP A 112 -8.12 -8.94 -14.45
N TRP A 113 -8.00 -9.86 -13.49
CA TRP A 113 -6.76 -10.59 -13.27
C TRP A 113 -6.85 -12.00 -13.84
N VAL A 114 -5.92 -12.33 -14.76
CA VAL A 114 -5.77 -13.70 -15.27
C VAL A 114 -4.66 -14.36 -14.48
N PHE A 115 -4.97 -15.45 -13.76
CA PHE A 115 -4.01 -16.12 -12.90
C PHE A 115 -4.26 -17.62 -12.79
N ILE A 116 -3.21 -18.34 -12.40
CA ILE A 116 -3.28 -19.72 -11.94
C ILE A 116 -3.28 -19.69 -10.41
N ARG A 117 -4.21 -20.43 -9.80
CA ARG A 117 -4.41 -20.53 -8.35
C ARG A 117 -3.11 -20.80 -7.57
N PRO A 118 -3.03 -20.39 -6.29
CA PRO A 118 -1.93 -20.72 -5.40
C PRO A 118 -1.49 -22.18 -5.47
N GLN A 119 -0.20 -22.41 -5.68
CA GLN A 119 0.37 -23.77 -5.76
C GLN A 119 0.77 -24.35 -4.39
N GLY A 120 0.39 -23.70 -3.30
CA GLY A 120 0.67 -24.11 -1.91
C GLY A 120 2.12 -23.89 -1.45
N SER A 121 3.09 -23.87 -2.35
CA SER A 121 4.50 -23.62 -2.02
C SER A 121 5.25 -22.94 -3.16
N ARG A 122 6.41 -22.34 -2.82
CA ARG A 122 7.36 -21.79 -3.81
C ARG A 122 7.77 -22.83 -4.86
N GLN A 123 8.03 -24.07 -4.44
CA GLN A 123 8.42 -25.14 -5.35
C GLN A 123 7.29 -25.52 -6.31
N GLY A 124 6.04 -25.52 -5.83
CA GLY A 124 4.87 -25.72 -6.69
C GLY A 124 4.74 -24.63 -7.76
N ALA A 125 4.92 -23.37 -7.38
CA ALA A 125 4.90 -22.26 -8.33
C ALA A 125 6.05 -22.32 -9.35
N LEU A 126 7.26 -22.71 -8.91
CA LEU A 126 8.41 -22.91 -9.81
C LEU A 126 8.16 -24.04 -10.81
N LYS A 127 7.57 -25.15 -10.37
CA LYS A 127 7.20 -26.25 -11.27
C LYS A 127 6.17 -25.79 -12.31
N LYS A 128 5.13 -25.07 -11.89
CA LYS A 128 4.09 -24.58 -12.79
C LYS A 128 4.62 -23.57 -13.82
N THR A 129 5.52 -22.68 -13.39
CA THR A 129 6.16 -21.73 -14.31
C THR A 129 7.14 -22.39 -15.28
N ALA A 130 7.79 -23.48 -14.88
CA ALA A 130 8.59 -24.30 -15.80
C ALA A 130 7.71 -24.97 -16.89
N GLU A 131 6.54 -25.49 -16.52
CA GLU A 131 5.55 -26.02 -17.48
C GLU A 131 5.08 -24.94 -18.45
N LEU A 132 4.74 -23.74 -17.96
CA LEU A 132 4.35 -22.61 -18.79
C LEU A 132 5.44 -22.23 -19.79
N ARG A 133 6.70 -22.20 -19.36
CA ARG A 133 7.84 -21.91 -20.23
C ARG A 133 8.02 -22.97 -21.32
N ALA A 134 7.80 -24.24 -21.01
CA ALA A 134 7.83 -25.32 -21.99
C ALA A 134 6.72 -25.19 -23.05
N LEU A 135 5.57 -24.62 -22.66
CA LEU A 135 4.46 -24.28 -23.55
C LEU A 135 4.66 -22.93 -24.28
N GLY A 136 5.83 -22.29 -24.16
CA GLY A 136 6.15 -21.03 -24.83
C GLY A 136 5.65 -19.76 -24.12
N VAL A 137 4.97 -19.89 -22.98
CA VAL A 137 4.45 -18.77 -22.20
C VAL A 137 5.56 -18.22 -21.29
N ARG A 138 6.04 -17.01 -21.59
CA ARG A 138 7.15 -16.37 -20.86
C ARG A 138 6.72 -15.19 -19.98
N ASP A 139 5.57 -14.58 -20.26
CA ASP A 139 5.08 -13.44 -19.47
C ASP A 139 4.19 -13.96 -18.34
N TYR A 140 4.83 -14.18 -17.19
CA TYR A 140 4.20 -14.57 -15.94
C TYR A 140 4.95 -14.00 -14.73
N PHE A 141 4.27 -13.89 -13.59
CA PHE A 141 4.85 -13.46 -12.32
C PHE A 141 4.36 -14.33 -11.17
N ILE A 142 5.25 -14.74 -10.27
CA ILE A 142 4.87 -15.49 -9.06
C ILE A 142 4.56 -14.50 -7.95
N VAL A 143 3.33 -14.53 -7.44
CA VAL A 143 2.88 -13.67 -6.36
C VAL A 143 3.49 -14.13 -5.02
N GLN A 144 4.13 -13.21 -4.30
CA GLN A 144 4.80 -13.49 -3.02
C GLN A 144 4.23 -12.69 -1.84
N ASP A 145 3.81 -11.44 -2.09
CA ASP A 145 3.47 -10.46 -1.04
C ASP A 145 1.98 -10.44 -0.64
N ASP A 146 1.16 -11.30 -1.25
CA ASP A 146 -0.27 -11.44 -0.97
C ASP A 146 -0.52 -12.72 -0.16
N SER A 147 -1.23 -12.64 0.97
CA SER A 147 -1.50 -13.80 1.83
C SER A 147 -2.43 -14.82 1.18
N ASP A 148 -3.46 -14.36 0.49
CA ASP A 148 -4.53 -15.18 -0.05
C ASP A 148 -4.15 -15.74 -1.41
N HIS A 149 -3.29 -15.01 -2.12
CA HIS A 149 -2.77 -15.39 -3.42
C HIS A 149 -1.28 -15.76 -3.44
N ARG A 150 -0.69 -16.05 -2.28
CA ARG A 150 0.71 -16.46 -2.20
C ARG A 150 0.97 -17.68 -3.07
N TRP A 151 2.02 -17.64 -3.88
CA TRP A 151 2.37 -18.70 -4.83
C TRP A 151 1.37 -18.89 -5.98
N ALA A 152 0.46 -17.94 -6.22
CA ALA A 152 -0.27 -17.86 -7.47
C ALA A 152 0.67 -17.44 -8.61
N VAL A 153 0.35 -17.86 -9.83
CA VAL A 153 1.05 -17.41 -11.04
C VAL A 153 0.17 -16.41 -11.76
N SER A 154 0.53 -15.14 -11.69
CA SER A 154 -0.11 -14.06 -12.43
C SER A 154 0.30 -14.11 -13.90
N LEU A 155 -0.68 -14.06 -14.79
CA LEU A 155 -0.51 -14.06 -16.25
C LEU A 155 -0.83 -12.69 -16.88
N GLY A 156 -1.15 -11.70 -16.05
CA GLY A 156 -1.46 -10.32 -16.43
C GLY A 156 -2.71 -9.76 -15.74
N VAL A 157 -2.71 -8.44 -15.54
CA VAL A 157 -3.85 -7.67 -15.02
C VAL A 157 -4.28 -6.71 -16.12
N PHE A 158 -5.58 -6.70 -16.45
CA PHE A 158 -6.13 -5.98 -17.60
C PHE A 158 -7.23 -5.02 -17.16
N ARG A 159 -7.38 -3.91 -17.88
CA ARG A 159 -8.44 -2.90 -17.63
C ARG A 159 -9.75 -3.17 -18.38
N SER A 160 -9.83 -4.26 -19.14
CA SER A 160 -11.06 -4.68 -19.81
C SER A 160 -11.19 -6.19 -19.78
N VAL A 161 -12.44 -6.68 -19.75
CA VAL A 161 -12.73 -8.12 -19.77
C VAL A 161 -12.32 -8.73 -21.10
N GLU A 162 -12.44 -7.99 -22.21
CA GLU A 162 -12.09 -8.44 -23.54
C GLU A 162 -10.58 -8.71 -23.66
N ALA A 163 -9.75 -7.83 -23.08
CA ALA A 163 -8.30 -8.01 -23.08
C ALA A 163 -7.88 -9.21 -22.21
N ALA A 164 -8.53 -9.39 -21.05
CA ALA A 164 -8.30 -10.56 -20.20
C ALA A 164 -8.70 -11.87 -20.90
N GLN A 165 -9.85 -11.88 -21.59
CA GLN A 165 -10.31 -13.03 -22.36
C GLN A 165 -9.40 -13.32 -23.56
N ALA A 166 -8.94 -12.29 -24.27
CA ALA A 166 -7.98 -12.44 -25.37
C ALA A 166 -6.67 -13.05 -24.88
N ARG A 167 -6.14 -12.62 -23.72
CA ARG A 167 -4.97 -13.25 -23.10
C ARG A 167 -5.25 -14.71 -22.76
N LEU A 168 -6.39 -15.01 -22.16
CA LEU A 168 -6.75 -16.40 -21.82
C LEU A 168 -6.87 -17.28 -23.07
N ALA A 169 -7.43 -16.75 -24.17
CA ALA A 169 -7.55 -17.45 -25.44
C ALA A 169 -6.18 -17.73 -26.08
N ALA A 170 -5.23 -16.80 -25.97
CA ALA A 170 -3.86 -16.99 -26.45
C ALA A 170 -3.04 -18.01 -25.63
N LEU A 171 -3.54 -18.42 -24.47
CA LEU A 171 -2.90 -19.40 -23.57
C LEU A 171 -3.53 -20.81 -23.67
N ARG A 172 -4.54 -21.00 -24.53
CA ARG A 172 -5.10 -22.31 -24.87
C ARG A 172 -4.31 -22.95 -26.01
#